data_AF-A0A662U179-F1
#
_entry.id   AF-A0A662U179-F1
#
_cell.length_a   1.000
_cell.length_b   1.000
_cell.length_c   1.000
_cell.angle_alpha   90.00
_cell.angle_beta   90.00
_cell.angle_gamma   90.00
#
_symmetry.space_group_name_H-M   'P 1'
#
loop_
_entity.id
_entity.type
_entity.pdbx_description
1 polymer ?
#
loop_
_entity_poly.entity_id
_entity_poly.type
_entity_poly.pdbx_seq_one_letter_code
_entity_poly.pdbx_strand_id
1 'polypeptide(L)'
;MLGKILEEADVKKKVDSLVRYLAAYKVIEGNYELFDKLARCRDVEDFIRTIYEGVRVKDRVLDKLYDGVESGEYKVAVEGKVTRELIDKLFSVTKSDLEEVFKLAKANPRLVGSIIASFALSYEGVYEVRK
;
A
#
# COMPACT_ATOMS: atom_id res chain seq x y z
N MET A 1 -29.57 1.48 5.70
CA MET A 1 -28.51 1.93 6.64
C MET A 1 -27.40 0.90 6.76
N LEU A 2 -27.70 -0.37 7.10
CA LEU A 2 -26.70 -1.45 7.22
C LEU A 2 -25.86 -1.68 5.95
N GLY A 3 -26.49 -1.73 4.77
CA GLY A 3 -25.78 -1.98 3.50
C GLY A 3 -24.71 -0.93 3.17
N LYS A 4 -25.00 0.36 3.41
CA LYS A 4 -24.06 1.46 3.18
C LYS A 4 -22.84 1.38 4.11
N ILE A 5 -23.04 0.98 5.37
CA ILE A 5 -21.96 0.81 6.34
C ILE A 5 -21.04 -0.35 5.92
N LEU A 6 -21.61 -1.46 5.45
CA LEU A 6 -20.82 -2.60 4.97
C LEU A 6 -20.02 -2.25 3.71
N GLU A 7 -20.60 -1.48 2.80
CA GLU A 7 -19.91 -0.98 1.60
C GLU A 7 -18.76 -0.04 1.97
N GLU A 8 -19.00 0.94 2.84
CA GLU A 8 -17.94 1.85 3.32
C GLU A 8 -16.79 1.11 4.02
N ALA A 9 -17.12 0.07 4.79
CA ALA A 9 -16.12 -0.78 5.44
C ALA A 9 -15.27 -1.57 4.42
N ASP A 10 -15.89 -2.09 3.36
CA ASP A 10 -15.18 -2.80 2.29
C ASP A 10 -14.27 -1.86 1.49
N VAL A 11 -14.76 -0.67 1.13
CA VAL A 11 -13.96 0.37 0.46
C VAL A 11 -12.76 0.75 1.32
N LYS A 12 -12.96 1.00 2.62
CA LYS A 12 -11.88 1.31 3.55
C LYS A 12 -10.82 0.21 3.58
N LYS A 13 -11.25 -1.07 3.63
CA LYS A 13 -10.34 -2.22 3.64
C LYS A 13 -9.50 -2.31 2.37
N LYS A 14 -10.09 -2.06 1.20
CA LYS A 14 -9.41 -2.07 -0.10
C LYS A 14 -8.35 -0.96 -0.21
N VAL A 15 -8.68 0.24 0.25
CA VAL A 15 -7.74 1.37 0.33
C VAL A 15 -6.60 1.03 1.31
N ASP A 16 -6.94 0.45 2.47
CA ASP A 16 -5.96 0.07 3.49
C ASP A 16 -4.97 -0.99 3.01
N SER A 17 -5.41 -1.97 2.20
CA SER A 17 -4.50 -2.93 1.55
C SER A 17 -3.46 -2.24 0.66
N LEU A 18 -3.88 -1.25 -0.15
CA LEU A 18 -2.94 -0.47 -0.97
C LEU A 18 -2.00 0.38 -0.12
N VAL A 19 -2.50 1.01 0.95
CA VAL A 19 -1.69 1.79 1.89
C VAL A 19 -0.59 0.94 2.51
N ARG A 20 -0.95 -0.25 3.02
CA ARG A 20 0.01 -1.18 3.63
C ARG A 20 1.06 -1.64 2.62
N TYR A 21 0.64 -2.01 1.42
CA TYR A 21 1.58 -2.35 0.34
C TYR A 21 2.55 -1.21 0.03
N LEU A 22 2.06 0.01 -0.15
CA LEU A 22 2.92 1.15 -0.44
C LEU A 22 3.84 1.48 0.74
N ALA A 23 3.41 1.25 1.97
CA ALA A 23 4.28 1.37 3.13
C ALA A 23 5.43 0.34 3.11
N ALA A 24 5.15 -0.91 2.71
CA ALA A 24 6.21 -1.91 2.48
C ALA A 24 7.12 -1.49 1.31
N TYR A 25 6.55 -1.05 0.19
CA TYR A 25 7.30 -0.53 -0.96
C TYR A 25 8.29 0.58 -0.56
N LYS A 26 7.84 1.54 0.27
CA LYS A 26 8.67 2.63 0.81
C LYS A 26 9.92 2.09 1.52
N VAL A 27 9.72 1.11 2.42
CA VAL A 27 10.81 0.52 3.22
C VAL A 27 11.76 -0.29 2.33
N ILE A 28 11.21 -1.12 1.44
CA ILE A 28 11.99 -2.08 0.64
C ILE A 28 12.70 -1.45 -0.55
N GLU A 29 12.05 -0.52 -1.26
CA GLU A 29 12.61 0.09 -2.47
C GLU A 29 13.21 1.47 -2.19
N GLY A 30 12.96 2.07 -1.01
CA GLY A 30 13.48 3.39 -0.64
C GLY A 30 13.03 4.53 -1.56
N ASN A 31 12.02 4.30 -2.40
CA ASN A 31 11.59 5.25 -3.43
C ASN A 31 10.47 6.17 -2.90
N TYR A 32 10.89 7.30 -2.32
CA TYR A 32 9.98 8.34 -1.82
C TYR A 32 9.33 9.17 -2.95
N GLU A 33 9.95 9.22 -4.15
CA GLU A 33 9.44 9.99 -5.30
C GLU A 33 8.06 9.48 -5.76
N LEU A 34 7.78 8.18 -5.58
CA LEU A 34 6.46 7.61 -5.89
C LEU A 34 5.34 8.32 -5.13
N PHE A 35 5.57 8.68 -3.87
CA PHE A 35 4.58 9.33 -3.01
C PHE A 35 4.37 10.79 -3.39
N ASP A 36 5.43 11.49 -3.78
CA ASP A 36 5.35 12.85 -4.31
C ASP A 36 4.55 12.89 -5.62
N LYS A 37 4.81 11.95 -6.53
CA LYS A 37 4.03 11.79 -7.77
C LYS A 37 2.56 11.53 -7.48
N LEU A 38 2.28 10.64 -6.53
CA LEU A 38 0.91 10.28 -6.17
C LEU A 38 0.15 11.47 -5.58
N ALA A 39 0.77 12.25 -4.71
CA ALA A 39 0.19 13.44 -4.10
C ALA A 39 0.01 14.61 -5.10
N ARG A 40 0.80 14.64 -6.18
CA ARG A 40 0.80 15.72 -7.17
C ARG A 40 0.16 15.33 -8.51
N CYS A 41 -0.46 14.16 -8.60
CA CYS A 41 -1.10 13.72 -9.84
C CYS A 41 -2.09 14.77 -10.37
N ARG A 42 -2.07 14.95 -11.69
CA ARG A 42 -2.85 15.99 -12.38
C ARG A 42 -4.26 15.52 -12.74
N ASP A 43 -4.38 14.26 -13.06
CA ASP A 43 -5.59 13.61 -13.51
C ASP A 43 -5.57 12.12 -13.10
N VAL A 44 -6.63 11.40 -13.48
CA VAL A 44 -6.77 9.97 -13.16
C VAL A 44 -5.76 9.10 -13.91
N GLU A 45 -5.29 9.52 -15.09
CA GLU A 45 -4.29 8.75 -15.85
C GLU A 45 -2.92 8.83 -15.17
N ASP A 46 -2.53 10.02 -14.72
CA ASP A 46 -1.32 10.27 -13.94
C ASP A 46 -1.34 9.49 -12.61
N PHE A 47 -2.50 9.45 -11.95
CA PHE A 47 -2.73 8.63 -10.76
C PHE A 47 -2.53 7.13 -11.06
N ILE A 48 -3.20 6.60 -12.09
CA ILE A 48 -3.13 5.18 -12.46
C ILE A 48 -1.69 4.79 -12.85
N ARG A 49 -1.00 5.66 -13.62
CA ARG A 49 0.39 5.43 -14.01
C ARG A 49 1.31 5.36 -12.79
N THR A 50 1.11 6.26 -11.82
CA THR A 50 1.89 6.23 -10.57
C THR A 50 1.63 4.96 -9.77
N ILE A 51 0.36 4.53 -9.64
CA ILE A 51 0.05 3.24 -8.98
C ILE A 51 0.69 2.05 -9.73
N TYR A 52 0.67 2.05 -11.06
CA TYR A 52 1.35 1.03 -11.86
C TYR A 52 2.87 1.00 -11.61
N GLU A 53 3.53 2.16 -11.55
CA GLU A 53 4.97 2.27 -11.26
C GLU A 53 5.33 1.56 -9.94
N GLY A 54 4.47 1.67 -8.92
CA GLY A 54 4.64 0.99 -7.63
C GLY A 54 4.25 -0.48 -7.64
N VAL A 55 3.14 -0.85 -8.29
CA VAL A 55 2.61 -2.24 -8.25
C VAL A 55 3.34 -3.18 -9.20
N ARG A 56 3.99 -2.70 -10.26
CA ARG A 56 4.73 -3.56 -11.23
C ARG A 56 5.87 -4.36 -10.60
N VAL A 57 6.30 -3.99 -9.39
CA VAL A 57 7.37 -4.67 -8.63
C VAL A 57 6.84 -5.39 -7.40
N LYS A 58 5.51 -5.57 -7.28
CA LYS A 58 4.84 -6.11 -6.09
C LYS A 58 5.44 -7.41 -5.60
N ASP A 59 5.59 -8.40 -6.48
CA ASP A 59 6.05 -9.72 -6.06
C ASP A 59 7.47 -9.65 -5.49
N ARG A 60 8.37 -8.89 -6.12
CA ARG A 60 9.71 -8.63 -5.61
C ARG A 60 9.70 -7.93 -4.25
N VAL A 61 8.81 -6.96 -4.05
CA VAL A 61 8.68 -6.24 -2.77
C VAL A 61 8.23 -7.19 -1.67
N LEU A 62 7.25 -8.05 -1.94
CA LEU A 62 6.74 -9.02 -0.97
C LEU A 62 7.78 -10.10 -0.64
N ASP A 63 8.52 -10.58 -1.64
CA ASP A 63 9.61 -11.54 -1.45
C ASP A 63 10.72 -10.94 -0.56
N LYS A 64 11.20 -9.73 -0.88
CA LYS A 64 12.20 -9.03 -0.07
C LYS A 64 11.72 -8.72 1.34
N LEU A 65 10.45 -8.34 1.50
CA LEU A 65 9.87 -8.11 2.82
C LEU A 65 9.91 -9.39 3.66
N TYR A 66 9.51 -10.52 3.07
CA TYR A 66 9.55 -11.81 3.76
C TYR A 66 10.97 -12.22 4.14
N ASP A 67 11.91 -12.17 3.18
CA ASP A 67 13.31 -12.56 3.41
C ASP A 67 14.00 -11.66 4.44
N GLY A 68 13.71 -10.35 4.39
CA GLY A 68 14.22 -9.39 5.36
C GLY A 68 13.62 -9.56 6.75
N VAL A 69 12.36 -10.02 6.87
CA VAL A 69 11.79 -10.40 8.17
C VAL A 69 12.44 -11.68 8.71
N GLU A 70 12.62 -12.71 7.89
CA GLU A 70 13.27 -13.97 8.30
C GLU A 70 14.73 -13.76 8.73
N SER A 71 15.44 -12.84 8.08
CA SER A 71 16.83 -12.49 8.43
C SER A 71 16.96 -11.43 9.53
N GLY A 72 15.85 -10.84 9.98
CA GLY A 72 15.81 -9.80 11.02
C GLY A 72 16.22 -8.39 10.56
N GLU A 73 16.35 -8.17 9.25
CA GLU A 73 16.56 -6.84 8.65
C GLU A 73 15.31 -5.96 8.76
N TYR A 74 14.12 -6.55 8.64
CA TYR A 74 12.84 -5.86 8.75
C TYR A 74 11.99 -6.42 9.89
N LYS A 75 11.09 -5.59 10.42
CA LYS A 75 10.03 -5.99 11.35
C LYS A 75 8.66 -5.56 10.85
N VAL A 76 7.69 -6.42 11.11
CA VAL A 76 6.26 -6.16 10.90
C VAL A 76 5.59 -6.10 12.27
N ALA A 77 4.81 -5.06 12.53
CA ALA A 77 4.13 -4.85 13.81
C ALA A 77 2.89 -5.75 13.96
N VAL A 78 3.12 -7.05 14.11
CA VAL A 78 2.10 -8.07 14.36
C VAL A 78 2.49 -8.93 15.54
N GLU A 79 1.50 -9.47 16.23
CA GLU A 79 1.72 -10.45 17.27
C GLU A 79 2.04 -11.82 16.66
N GLY A 80 3.04 -12.51 17.22
CA GLY A 80 3.41 -13.86 16.83
C GLY A 80 4.42 -13.95 15.67
N LYS A 81 4.56 -15.16 15.14
CA LYS A 81 5.49 -15.43 14.03
C LYS A 81 4.93 -14.87 12.73
N VAL A 82 5.75 -14.10 12.02
CA VAL A 82 5.44 -13.67 10.65
C VAL A 82 5.69 -14.84 9.70
N THR A 83 4.66 -15.24 8.94
CA THR A 83 4.78 -16.25 7.88
C THR A 83 4.59 -15.61 6.51
N ARG A 84 4.96 -16.33 5.44
CA ARG A 84 4.73 -15.87 4.07
C ARG A 84 3.26 -15.58 3.80
N GLU A 85 2.37 -16.47 4.24
CA GLU A 85 0.92 -16.31 4.06
C GLU A 85 0.39 -15.07 4.80
N LEU A 86 0.98 -14.75 5.96
CA LEU A 86 0.62 -13.53 6.69
C LEU A 86 1.08 -12.27 5.95
N ILE A 87 2.30 -12.26 5.40
CA ILE A 87 2.79 -11.15 4.57
C ILE A 87 1.87 -10.95 3.37
N ASP A 88 1.54 -12.01 2.64
CA ASP A 88 0.67 -11.93 1.47
C ASP A 88 -0.73 -11.44 1.86
N LYS A 89 -1.27 -11.88 2.99
CA LYS A 89 -2.57 -11.43 3.51
C LYS A 89 -2.58 -9.95 3.92
N LEU A 90 -1.49 -9.44 4.47
CA LEU A 90 -1.42 -8.08 5.02
C LEU A 90 -0.99 -7.03 4.00
N PHE A 91 -0.08 -7.39 3.10
CA PHE A 91 0.62 -6.44 2.23
C PHE A 91 0.37 -6.67 0.74
N SER A 92 -0.31 -7.75 0.32
CA SER A 92 -0.63 -7.92 -1.09
C SER A 92 -1.81 -7.05 -1.51
N VAL A 93 -1.75 -6.57 -2.75
CA VAL A 93 -2.81 -5.82 -3.42
C VAL A 93 -3.40 -6.69 -4.53
N THR A 94 -4.72 -6.78 -4.54
CA THR A 94 -5.51 -7.52 -5.52
C THR A 94 -6.06 -6.60 -6.60
N LYS A 95 -6.49 -7.19 -7.72
CA LYS A 95 -7.23 -6.47 -8.77
C LYS A 95 -8.42 -5.70 -8.21
N SER A 96 -9.17 -6.31 -7.28
CA SER A 96 -10.37 -5.71 -6.70
C SER A 96 -10.07 -4.50 -5.80
N ASP A 97 -8.87 -4.44 -5.23
CA ASP A 97 -8.43 -3.28 -4.43
C ASP A 97 -8.12 -2.11 -5.36
N LEU A 98 -7.41 -2.38 -6.46
CA LEU A 98 -7.05 -1.39 -7.47
C LEU A 98 -8.28 -0.79 -8.16
N GLU A 99 -9.25 -1.63 -8.54
CA GLU A 99 -10.50 -1.17 -9.17
C GLU A 99 -11.24 -0.16 -8.30
N GLU A 100 -11.33 -0.41 -6.99
CA GLU A 100 -12.01 0.51 -6.07
C GLU A 100 -11.21 1.80 -5.86
N VAL A 101 -9.89 1.71 -5.71
CA VAL A 101 -9.03 2.89 -5.60
C VAL A 101 -9.13 3.76 -6.85
N PHE A 102 -9.14 3.16 -8.05
CA PHE A 102 -9.30 3.90 -9.31
C PHE A 102 -10.67 4.54 -9.43
N LYS A 103 -11.73 3.87 -8.95
CA LYS A 103 -13.08 4.45 -8.89
C LYS A 103 -13.12 5.69 -7.99
N LEU A 104 -12.47 5.64 -6.82
CA LEU A 104 -12.35 6.81 -5.93
C LEU A 104 -11.56 7.95 -6.60
N ALA A 105 -10.45 7.62 -7.25
CA ALA A 105 -9.58 8.60 -7.90
C ALA A 105 -10.27 9.34 -9.06
N LYS A 106 -11.29 8.76 -9.71
CA LYS A 106 -12.08 9.46 -10.75
C LYS A 106 -12.77 10.71 -10.23
N ALA A 107 -13.13 10.77 -8.95
CA ALA A 107 -13.78 11.95 -8.36
C ALA A 107 -12.79 13.08 -8.09
N ASN A 108 -11.64 12.75 -7.49
CA ASN A 108 -10.57 13.73 -7.22
C ASN A 108 -9.23 12.99 -7.05
N PRO A 109 -8.45 12.82 -8.14
CA PRO A 109 -7.25 11.97 -8.12
C PRO A 109 -6.18 12.56 -7.19
N ARG A 110 -6.03 13.89 -7.18
CA ARG A 110 -5.05 14.58 -6.34
C ARG A 110 -5.35 14.41 -4.85
N LEU A 111 -6.61 14.55 -4.44
CA LEU A 111 -7.02 14.36 -3.05
C LEU A 111 -6.81 12.92 -2.60
N VAL A 112 -7.30 11.95 -3.39
CA VAL A 112 -7.15 10.52 -3.08
C VAL A 112 -5.67 10.13 -3.02
N GLY A 113 -4.87 10.61 -3.98
CA GLY A 113 -3.44 10.37 -4.01
C GLY A 113 -2.71 10.96 -2.81
N SER A 114 -3.06 12.19 -2.41
CA SER A 114 -2.50 12.83 -1.22
C SER A 114 -2.84 12.06 0.06
N ILE A 115 -4.07 11.56 0.19
CA ILE A 115 -4.51 10.76 1.35
C ILE A 115 -3.75 9.44 1.41
N ILE A 116 -3.71 8.68 0.31
CA ILE A 116 -3.01 7.39 0.24
C ILE A 116 -1.51 7.58 0.54
N ALA A 117 -0.88 8.60 -0.07
CA ALA A 117 0.51 8.91 0.16
C ALA A 117 0.77 9.24 1.63
N SER A 118 -0.06 10.09 2.24
CA SER A 118 0.07 10.46 3.65
C SER A 118 -0.05 9.24 4.56
N PHE A 119 -1.06 8.39 4.34
CA PHE A 119 -1.27 7.20 5.16
C PHE A 119 -0.15 6.17 5.02
N ALA A 120 0.36 5.95 3.82
CA ALA A 120 1.47 5.00 3.60
C ALA A 120 2.80 5.52 4.17
N LEU A 121 3.05 6.83 4.09
CA LEU A 121 4.22 7.45 4.68
C LEU A 121 4.19 7.39 6.21
N SER A 122 3.02 7.61 6.82
CA SER A 122 2.83 7.55 8.28
C SER A 122 2.56 6.15 8.83
N TYR A 123 2.50 5.12 7.98
CA TYR A 123 2.29 3.75 8.42
C TYR A 123 3.54 3.20 9.12
N GLU A 124 3.39 2.79 10.38
CA GLU A 124 4.46 2.28 11.24
C GLU A 124 4.46 0.74 11.36
N GLY A 125 3.55 0.05 10.66
CA GLY A 125 3.41 -1.40 10.78
C GLY A 125 4.49 -2.22 10.07
N VAL A 126 5.43 -1.57 9.37
CA VAL A 126 6.62 -2.18 8.77
C VAL A 126 7.80 -1.20 8.84
N TYR A 127 8.96 -1.67 9.28
CA TYR A 127 10.15 -0.84 9.44
C TYR A 127 11.46 -1.64 9.39
N GLU A 128 12.53 -0.95 9.03
CA GLU A 128 13.89 -1.47 9.07
C GLU A 128 14.43 -1.51 10.51
N VAL A 129 15.06 -2.63 10.86
CA VAL A 129 15.77 -2.78 12.13
C VAL A 129 17.11 -2.09 11.98
N ARG A 130 17.20 -0.85 12.48
CA ARG A 130 18.48 -0.14 12.57
C ARG A 130 19.42 -0.94 13.47
N LYS A 131 20.60 -1.27 12.94
CA LYS A 131 21.72 -1.82 13.72
C LYS A 131 22.30 -0.76 14.66
#